data_AF-A0A4Y2D9S9-F1
#
_entry.id   AF-A0A4Y2D9S9-F1
#
_cell.length_a   1.000
_cell.length_b   1.000
_cell.length_c   1.000
_cell.angle_alpha   90.00
_cell.angle_beta   90.00
_cell.angle_gamma   90.00
#
_symmetry.space_group_name_H-M   'P 1'
#
loop_
_entity.id
_entity.type
_entity.pdbx_description
1 polymer ?
#
loop_
_entity_poly.entity_id
_entity_poly.type
_entity_poly.pdbx_seq_one_letter_code
_entity_poly.pdbx_strand_id
1 'polypeptide(L)' 'HCAFKSSMQETGWNIVPFLRAVYNLFKDSPAGRALSVTTSSVFPKKFCVVRWLQNAEVSQRAIEIIPKLMLFVEEIEKN' A
#
# COMPACT_ATOMS: atom_id res chain seq x y z
N HIS A 1 -14.95 18.81 -4.18
CA HIS A 1 -13.59 18.55 -4.72
C HIS A 1 -12.65 18.47 -3.51
N CYS A 2 -11.76 17.48 -3.39
CA CYS A 2 -10.90 17.22 -2.21
C CYS A 2 -11.47 16.45 -1.00
N ALA A 3 -12.60 15.73 -1.13
CA ALA A 3 -13.16 14.93 -0.03
C ALA A 3 -12.12 13.98 0.61
N PHE A 4 -11.29 13.32 -0.20
CA PHE A 4 -10.22 12.44 0.28
C PHE A 4 -9.18 13.17 1.15
N LYS A 5 -8.76 14.37 0.75
CA LYS A 5 -7.81 15.19 1.53
C LYS A 5 -8.45 15.65 2.84
N SER A 6 -9.70 16.12 2.79
CA SER A 6 -10.45 16.54 3.97
C SER A 6 -10.64 15.39 4.95
N SER A 7 -11.09 14.21 4.49
CA SER A 7 -11.26 13.03 5.34
C SER A 7 -9.96 12.62 6.03
N MET A 8 -8.81 12.70 5.36
CA MET A 8 -7.52 12.44 6.01
C MET A 8 -7.18 13.43 7.12
N GLN A 9 -7.46 14.72 6.90
CA GLN A 9 -7.18 15.76 7.90
C GLN A 9 -8.09 15.61 9.12
N GLU A 10 -9.38 15.34 8.90
CA GLU A 10 -10.37 15.18 9.98
C GLU A 10 -10.15 13.91 10.81
N THR A 11 -9.77 12.81 10.17
CA THR A 11 -9.57 11.51 10.87
C THR A 11 -8.22 11.42 11.58
N GLY A 12 -7.28 12.31 11.27
CA GLY A 12 -5.89 12.21 11.74
C GLY A 12 -5.16 10.96 11.22
N TRP A 13 -5.71 10.25 10.23
CA TRP A 13 -5.13 9.02 9.74
C TRP A 13 -3.86 9.28 8.92
N ASN A 14 -2.78 8.62 9.33
CA ASN A 14 -1.49 8.61 8.62
C ASN A 14 -1.51 7.70 7.38
N ILE A 15 -2.52 7.84 6.52
CA ILE A 15 -2.68 7.02 5.32
C ILE A 15 -1.53 7.24 4.33
N VAL A 16 -0.97 8.45 4.24
CA VAL A 16 0.15 8.73 3.32
C VAL A 16 1.42 8.01 3.75
N PRO A 17 1.87 8.10 5.01
CA PRO A 17 2.93 7.23 5.54
C PRO A 17 2.66 5.75 5.29
N PHE A 18 1.45 5.27 5.56
CA PHE A 18 1.07 3.88 5.34
C PHE A 18 1.24 3.45 3.87
N LEU A 19 0.63 4.18 2.93
CA LEU A 19 0.70 3.87 1.49
C LEU A 19 2.14 3.85 0.96
N ARG A 20 2.98 4.77 1.47
CA ARG A 20 4.41 4.81 1.12
C ARG A 20 5.18 3.63 1.69
N ALA A 21 4.92 3.28 2.95
CA ALA A 21 5.57 2.14 3.60
C ALA A 21 5.24 0.83 2.89
N VAL A 22 3.96 0.60 2.56
CA VAL A 22 3.53 -0.57 1.79
C VAL A 22 4.23 -0.58 0.43
N TYR A 23 4.21 0.52 -0.32
CA TYR A 23 4.88 0.57 -1.62
C TYR A 23 6.38 0.26 -1.53
N ASN A 24 7.09 0.85 -0.56
CA ASN A 24 8.53 0.62 -0.38
C ASN A 24 8.83 -0.81 0.06
N LEU A 25 8.02 -1.40 0.94
CA LEU A 25 8.17 -2.80 1.37
C LEU A 25 8.17 -3.75 0.17
N PHE A 26 7.20 -3.59 -0.73
CA PHE A 26 7.09 -4.43 -1.93
C PHE A 26 8.13 -4.08 -3.00
N LYS A 27 8.59 -2.82 -3.06
CA LYS A 27 9.60 -2.35 -4.01
C LYS A 27 11.01 -2.80 -3.64
N ASP A 28 11.34 -2.76 -2.35
CA ASP A 28 12.69 -2.98 -1.83
C ASP A 28 12.86 -4.42 -1.29
N SER A 29 11.79 -5.21 -1.19
CA SER A 29 11.87 -6.66 -0.99
C SER A 29 12.63 -7.29 -2.17
N PRO A 30 13.64 -8.14 -1.92
CA PRO A 30 14.44 -8.70 -3.00
C PRO A 30 13.54 -9.40 -4.01
N ALA A 31 13.80 -9.07 -5.28
CA ALA A 31 12.96 -9.45 -6.41
C ALA A 31 12.60 -10.94 -6.35
N GLY A 32 11.31 -11.22 -6.14
CA GLY A 32 10.79 -12.58 -6.08
C GLY A 32 10.21 -13.02 -4.74
N ARG A 33 10.62 -12.46 -3.59
CA ARG A 33 10.02 -12.89 -2.29
C ARG A 33 8.56 -12.50 -2.18
N ALA A 34 8.24 -11.24 -2.42
CA ALA A 34 6.84 -10.79 -2.37
C ALA A 34 5.95 -11.52 -3.40
N LEU A 35 6.47 -11.78 -4.61
CA LEU A 35 5.78 -12.56 -5.64
C LEU A 35 5.58 -14.03 -5.24
N SER A 36 6.63 -14.66 -4.69
CA SER A 36 6.61 -16.05 -4.25
C SER A 36 5.66 -16.29 -3.10
N VAL A 37 5.59 -15.35 -2.15
CA VAL A 37 4.76 -15.49 -0.95
C VAL A 37 3.31 -15.11 -1.23
N THR A 38 3.07 -14.02 -1.96
CA THR A 38 1.71 -13.55 -2.17
C THR A 38 1.04 -14.20 -3.38
N THR A 39 1.81 -14.87 -4.26
CA THR A 39 1.35 -15.46 -5.54
C THR A 39 0.58 -14.50 -6.44
N SER A 40 0.69 -13.19 -6.18
CA SER A 40 -0.17 -12.17 -6.78
C SER A 40 0.60 -11.31 -7.77
N SER A 41 -0.04 -11.02 -8.90
CA SER A 41 0.40 -10.00 -9.85
C SER A 41 -0.04 -8.57 -9.45
N VAL A 42 -0.72 -8.42 -8.31
CA VAL A 42 -1.29 -7.15 -7.86
C VAL A 42 -0.37 -6.49 -6.82
N PHE A 43 0.28 -5.40 -7.24
CA PHE A 43 1.25 -4.64 -6.44
C PHE A 43 0.74 -3.24 -6.04
N PRO A 44 1.28 -2.68 -4.93
CA PRO A 44 0.89 -1.36 -4.48
C PRO A 44 1.29 -0.31 -5.51
N LYS A 45 0.45 0.72 -5.66
CA LYS A 45 0.75 1.86 -6.52
C LYS A 45 1.48 2.93 -5.73
N LYS A 46 2.37 3.66 -6.40
CA LYS A 46 3.10 4.78 -5.80
C LYS A 46 2.16 5.95 -5.55
N PHE A 47 2.07 6.38 -4.28
CA PHE A 47 1.34 7.60 -3.92
C PHE A 47 2.02 8.86 -4.47
N CYS A 48 1.25 9.81 -5.00
CA CYS A 48 1.76 11.08 -5.51
C CYS A 48 1.06 12.29 -4.86
N VAL A 49 1.80 13.10 -4.10
CA VAL A 49 1.23 14.20 -3.29
C VAL A 49 0.53 15.29 -4.10
N VAL A 50 0.91 15.48 -5.37
CA VAL A 50 0.29 16.48 -6.26
C VAL A 50 -0.94 15.95 -7.02
N ARG A 51 -1.15 14.62 -7.06
CA ARG A 51 -2.18 13.96 -7.88
C ARG A 51 -3.29 13.33 -7.02
N TRP A 52 -3.93 14.14 -6.19
CA TRP A 52 -4.95 13.69 -5.24
C TRP A 52 -6.10 12.88 -5.87
N LEU A 53 -6.58 13.27 -7.05
CA LEU A 53 -7.66 12.56 -7.73
C LEU A 53 -7.26 11.13 -8.13
N GLN A 54 -6.00 10.94 -8.54
CA GLN A 54 -5.47 9.64 -8.95
C GLN A 54 -5.09 8.77 -7.73
N ASN A 55 -4.91 9.38 -6.55
CA ASN A 55 -4.60 8.64 -5.33
C ASN A 55 -5.79 7.87 -4.76
N ALA A 56 -7.03 8.15 -5.19
CA ALA A 56 -8.18 7.32 -4.83
C ALA A 56 -7.97 5.86 -5.28
N GLU A 57 -7.43 5.67 -6.48
CA GLU A 57 -7.08 4.34 -7.00
C GLU A 57 -5.90 3.72 -6.21
N VAL A 58 -4.96 4.53 -5.74
CA VAL A 58 -3.84 4.07 -4.89
C VAL A 58 -4.37 3.53 -3.56
N SER A 59 -5.34 4.22 -2.95
CA SER A 59 -5.99 3.77 -1.73
C SER A 59 -6.82 2.51 -1.94
N GLN A 60 -7.58 2.43 -3.03
CA GLN A 60 -8.32 1.22 -3.38
C GLN A 60 -7.38 0.03 -3.57
N ARG A 61 -6.27 0.22 -4.31
CA ARG A 61 -5.25 -0.81 -4.49
C ARG A 61 -4.63 -1.25 -3.17
N ALA A 62 -4.43 -0.34 -2.23
CA ALA A 62 -3.90 -0.70 -0.93
C ALA A 62 -4.86 -1.64 -0.18
N ILE A 63 -6.17 -1.39 -0.23
CA ILE A 63 -7.19 -2.27 0.36
C ILE A 63 -7.10 -3.68 -0.24
N GLU A 64 -6.97 -3.80 -1.56
CA GLU A 64 -6.82 -5.09 -2.27
C GLU A 64 -5.54 -5.87 -1.90
N ILE A 65 -4.55 -5.19 -1.31
CA ILE A 65 -3.23 -5.75 -0.99
C ILE A 65 -3.09 -6.06 0.48
N ILE A 66 -3.92 -5.49 1.37
CA ILE A 66 -3.87 -5.76 2.82
C ILE A 66 -3.80 -7.27 3.13
N PRO A 67 -4.64 -8.15 2.55
CA PRO A 67 -4.55 -9.59 2.84
C PRO A 67 -3.21 -10.21 2.43
N LYS A 68 -2.63 -9.75 1.31
CA LYS A 68 -1.33 -10.21 0.80
C LYS A 68 -0.18 -9.69 1.65
N LEU A 69 -0.30 -8.46 2.13
CA LEU A 69 0.65 -7.86 3.07
C LEU A 69 0.68 -8.65 4.37
N MET A 70 -0.47 -9.07 4.90
CA MET A 70 -0.54 -9.92 6.11
C MET A 70 0.19 -11.25 5.89
N LEU A 71 -0.10 -11.95 4.80
CA LEU A 71 0.60 -13.19 4.44
C LEU A 71 2.11 -13.00 4.32
N PHE A 72 2.53 -11.88 3.71
CA PHE A 72 3.94 -11.54 3.57
C PHE A 72 4.63 -11.28 4.92
N VAL A 73 3.96 -10.60 5.85
CA VAL A 73 4.48 -10.37 7.20
C VAL A 73 4.57 -11.68 7.98
N GLU A 74 3.52 -12.51 7.97
CA GLU A 74 3.52 -13.81 8.63
C GLU A 74 4.65 -14.72 8.15
N GLU A 75 4.95 -14.71 6.85
CA GLU A 75 6.04 -15.50 6.28
C GLU A 75 7.43 -14.98 6.67
N ILE A 76 7.57 -13.67 6.83
CA ILE A 76 8.81 -13.07 7.35
C ILE A 76 9.00 -13.44 8.82
N GLU A 77 7.93 -13.44 9.62
CA GLU A 77 8.01 -13.78 11.06
C GLU A 77 8.30 -15.26 11.32
N LYS A 78 7.98 -16.14 10.36
CA LYS A 78 8.27 -17.59 10.44
C LYS A 78 9.72 -17.95 10.09
N ASN A 79 10.45 -17.09 9.37
CA ASN A 79 11.84 -17.29 8.94
C ASN A 79 12.82 -16.57 9.85
#